data_AF-A0AAX6M7K3-F1
#
_entry.id   AF-A0AAX6M7K3-F1
#
_cell.length_a   1.000
_cell.length_b   1.000
_cell.length_c   1.000
_cell.angle_alpha   90.00
_cell.angle_beta   90.00
_cell.angle_gamma   90.00
#
_symmetry.space_group_name_H-M   'P 1'
#
loop_
_entity.id
_entity.type
_entity.pdbx_description
1 polymer ?
#
loop_
_entity_poly.entity_id
_entity_poly.type
_entity_poly.pdbx_seq_one_letter_code
_entity_poly.pdbx_strand_id
1 'polypeptide(L)'
;MPLELQPATEADALRAAEIEFAAYEPNPFNSILFPGPVPPEAIAGRGAQLAAGLKSDPTARCLKVIDTDLPEGGQVIAFAKWHIYTQKPPQQTYSGFGPGSNAEACEIVFGDLAKVRARIWGDKRCVYLSLLHTDPKHQGRGAGSMLTKWGLEEAKKLGLAVYLESSPEAHSLYQKHGFRDVECVTADLSKWGATEEHKVWSMNLTLRHRKAQPAAMLSSFWKTSPTVNSKMSPGPPTNDKTDPPAPLVSSWRARADAGEAVAVVRVRNLRSSIPIGRDAWGRSGKLQPVLLSSEVSFADPFSVNESSSANTDKLDSGTVHYGNLSKALLGSLELLGQGNAAKPDATGTAASAIAATGYEAEVTTPRTADVLELLWVRMTGRVVDGSRVALPLDQLPFLHAARLRSLSLAVELPKASLLGAGVSLITTASFREDMPKEEEEEKGDTNRNPLRSYSRTLRIQGLHIPTLIGVNPNERKAKQMLVADVEIDKFDVAEDIHTELEAIIVEAIESSSFETLEALASHVANKILSDFKIGDDPKPMKDRGWRVKVCLEKPIAIPTAEFPAVEVTMGS
;
A
#
# COMPACT_ATOMS: atom_id res chain seq x y z
N MET A 1 10.47 -33.39 1.06
CA MET A 1 11.81 -33.25 0.48
C MET A 1 12.70 -32.68 1.58
N PRO A 2 13.81 -33.32 1.97
CA PRO A 2 14.53 -33.05 3.21
C PRO A 2 15.51 -31.86 3.12
N LEU A 3 15.09 -30.78 2.45
CA LEU A 3 15.92 -29.59 2.32
C LEU A 3 15.47 -28.53 3.32
N GLU A 4 16.40 -28.04 4.12
CA GLU A 4 16.15 -26.99 5.10
C GLU A 4 17.05 -25.78 4.87
N LEU A 5 16.45 -24.59 4.88
CA LEU A 5 17.16 -23.32 4.82
C LEU A 5 17.54 -22.88 6.23
N GLN A 6 18.81 -22.55 6.47
CA GLN A 6 19.30 -22.11 7.77
C GLN A 6 20.27 -20.92 7.63
N PRO A 7 20.40 -20.07 8.66
CA PRO A 7 21.52 -19.13 8.74
C PRO A 7 22.86 -19.88 8.71
N ALA A 8 23.84 -19.35 7.96
CA ALA A 8 25.19 -19.91 7.96
C ALA A 8 25.98 -19.40 9.17
N THR A 9 26.86 -20.25 9.68
CA THR A 9 27.76 -19.99 10.81
C THR A 9 29.22 -20.09 10.36
N GLU A 10 30.16 -19.67 11.21
CA GLU A 10 31.60 -19.78 10.92
C GLU A 10 32.04 -21.22 10.62
N ALA A 11 31.41 -22.20 11.27
CA ALA A 11 31.69 -23.62 11.04
C ALA A 11 31.33 -24.10 9.62
N ASP A 12 30.42 -23.40 8.94
CA ASP A 12 29.99 -23.73 7.59
C ASP A 12 30.93 -23.18 6.50
N ALA A 13 31.83 -22.27 6.86
CA ALA A 13 32.59 -21.47 5.90
C ALA A 13 33.58 -22.30 5.06
N LEU A 14 34.24 -23.30 5.66
CA LEU A 14 35.13 -24.20 4.92
C LEU A 14 34.35 -25.00 3.87
N ARG A 15 33.21 -25.58 4.28
CA ARG A 15 32.36 -26.35 3.38
C ARG A 15 31.75 -25.47 2.29
N ALA A 16 31.36 -24.23 2.60
CA ALA A 16 30.91 -23.27 1.60
C ALA A 16 31.98 -22.96 0.54
N ALA A 17 33.25 -22.85 0.95
CA ALA A 17 34.37 -22.67 0.02
C ALA A 17 34.58 -23.91 -0.86
N GLU A 18 34.53 -25.12 -0.31
CA GLU A 18 34.60 -26.35 -1.11
C GLU A 18 33.51 -26.41 -2.19
N ILE A 19 32.28 -26.03 -1.82
CA ILE A 19 31.15 -25.97 -2.76
C ILE A 19 31.35 -24.87 -3.81
N GLU A 20 31.87 -23.69 -3.44
CA GLU A 20 32.21 -22.61 -4.37
C GLU A 20 33.21 -23.08 -5.42
N PHE A 21 34.32 -23.70 -4.99
CA PHE A 21 35.34 -24.23 -5.89
C PHE A 21 34.78 -25.31 -6.82
N ALA A 22 34.03 -26.28 -6.28
CA ALA A 22 33.45 -27.35 -7.07
C ALA A 22 32.38 -26.86 -8.05
N ALA A 23 31.56 -25.87 -7.66
CA ALA A 23 30.50 -25.33 -8.51
C ALA A 23 31.06 -24.51 -9.68
N TYR A 24 32.23 -23.87 -9.51
CA TYR A 24 32.84 -23.05 -10.53
C TYR A 24 33.87 -23.80 -11.39
N GLU A 25 34.37 -24.96 -10.97
CA GLU A 25 35.34 -25.77 -11.73
C GLU A 25 34.99 -25.99 -13.22
N PRO A 26 33.73 -26.24 -13.61
CA PRO A 26 33.36 -26.42 -15.01
C PRO A 26 33.47 -25.17 -15.90
N ASN A 27 33.73 -23.98 -15.32
CA ASN A 27 33.83 -22.74 -16.09
C ASN A 27 35.11 -22.75 -16.98
N PRO A 28 34.98 -22.72 -18.31
CA PRO A 28 36.11 -22.84 -19.24
C PRO A 28 37.09 -21.65 -19.16
N PHE A 29 36.68 -20.53 -18.57
CA PHE A 29 37.53 -19.35 -18.41
C PHE A 29 38.39 -19.40 -17.14
N ASN A 30 38.15 -20.34 -16.21
CA ASN A 30 38.93 -20.45 -14.98
C ASN A 30 40.41 -20.74 -15.26
N SER A 31 40.74 -21.53 -16.28
CA SER A 31 42.14 -21.79 -16.64
C SER A 31 42.86 -20.56 -17.20
N ILE A 32 42.11 -19.55 -17.64
CA ILE A 32 42.65 -18.26 -18.13
C ILE A 32 42.74 -17.25 -16.98
N LEU A 33 41.70 -17.14 -16.16
CA LEU A 33 41.63 -16.20 -15.03
C LEU A 33 42.50 -16.64 -13.85
N PHE A 34 42.55 -17.95 -13.60
CA PHE A 34 43.27 -18.58 -12.50
C PHE A 34 44.10 -19.77 -13.01
N PRO A 35 45.13 -19.54 -13.84
CA PRO A 35 45.95 -20.59 -14.45
C PRO A 35 46.72 -21.45 -13.44
N GLY A 36 46.80 -21.01 -12.18
CA GLY A 36 47.38 -21.78 -11.09
C GLY A 36 48.91 -21.73 -11.00
N PRO A 37 49.51 -22.61 -10.17
CA PRO A 37 48.84 -23.65 -9.38
C PRO A 37 48.00 -23.05 -8.25
N VAL A 38 46.80 -23.60 -8.03
CA VAL A 38 45.96 -23.26 -6.88
C VAL A 38 46.71 -23.74 -5.62
N PRO A 39 47.06 -22.85 -4.68
CA PRO A 39 47.74 -23.27 -3.45
C PRO A 39 46.92 -24.36 -2.73
N PRO A 40 47.54 -25.39 -2.13
CA PRO A 40 46.82 -26.42 -1.37
C PRO A 40 45.92 -25.82 -0.27
N GLU A 41 46.35 -24.69 0.28
CA GLU A 41 45.63 -23.92 1.29
C GLU A 41 44.51 -23.02 0.74
N ALA A 42 44.28 -22.95 -0.57
CA ALA A 42 43.38 -21.95 -1.17
C ALA A 42 41.93 -22.07 -0.69
N ILE A 43 41.41 -23.30 -0.59
CA ILE A 43 40.06 -23.55 -0.07
C ILE A 43 39.98 -23.18 1.42
N ALA A 44 41.00 -23.55 2.20
CA ALA A 44 41.07 -23.22 3.63
C ALA A 44 41.16 -21.69 3.86
N GLY A 45 41.98 -21.00 3.06
CA GLY A 45 42.10 -19.55 3.07
C GLY A 45 40.80 -18.85 2.67
N ARG A 46 40.11 -19.35 1.64
CA ARG A 46 38.78 -18.86 1.24
C ARG A 46 37.75 -19.08 2.34
N GLY A 47 37.75 -20.26 2.97
CA GLY A 47 36.91 -20.56 4.13
C GLY A 47 37.15 -19.59 5.28
N ALA A 48 38.42 -19.29 5.61
CA ALA A 48 38.77 -18.32 6.63
C ALA A 48 38.28 -16.89 6.29
N GLN A 49 38.36 -16.48 5.03
CA GLN A 49 37.83 -15.19 4.57
C GLN A 49 36.29 -15.13 4.70
N LEU A 50 35.59 -16.20 4.32
CA LEU A 50 34.13 -16.29 4.47
C LEU A 50 33.73 -16.23 5.96
N ALA A 51 34.42 -16.97 6.83
CA ALA A 51 34.20 -16.95 8.28
C ALA A 51 34.44 -15.55 8.88
N ALA A 52 35.52 -14.87 8.48
CA ALA A 52 35.78 -13.51 8.92
C ALA A 52 34.68 -12.52 8.45
N GLY A 53 34.22 -12.67 7.21
CA GLY A 53 33.12 -11.87 6.65
C GLY A 53 31.79 -12.08 7.38
N LEU A 54 31.46 -13.32 7.72
CA LEU A 54 30.28 -13.69 8.52
C LEU A 54 30.22 -12.94 9.86
N LYS A 55 31.37 -12.70 10.49
CA LYS A 55 31.47 -12.04 11.80
C LYS A 55 31.49 -10.52 11.74
N SER A 56 32.14 -9.98 10.71
CA SER A 56 32.55 -8.56 10.68
C SER A 56 31.73 -7.66 9.78
N ASP A 57 30.98 -8.21 8.82
CA ASP A 57 30.22 -7.43 7.85
C ASP A 57 28.74 -7.31 8.27
N PRO A 58 28.30 -6.15 8.80
CA PRO A 58 26.92 -5.96 9.27
C PRO A 58 25.90 -5.97 8.13
N THR A 59 26.34 -5.76 6.88
CA THR A 59 25.47 -5.79 5.69
C THR A 59 25.23 -7.22 5.20
N ALA A 60 26.12 -8.15 5.53
CA ALA A 60 26.06 -9.50 5.02
C ALA A 60 24.99 -10.35 5.71
N ARG A 61 24.28 -11.17 4.94
CA ARG A 61 23.38 -12.22 5.40
C ARG A 61 23.74 -13.49 4.64
N CYS A 62 24.39 -14.41 5.34
CA CYS A 62 24.83 -15.67 4.78
C CYS A 62 23.86 -16.79 5.17
N LEU A 63 23.50 -17.62 4.20
CA LEU A 63 22.53 -18.69 4.36
C LEU A 63 23.10 -19.97 3.79
N LYS A 64 22.66 -21.09 4.35
CA LYS A 64 22.95 -22.43 3.88
C LYS A 64 21.67 -23.20 3.63
N VAL A 65 21.72 -24.15 2.71
CA VAL A 65 20.72 -25.21 2.62
C VAL A 65 21.38 -26.51 3.03
N ILE A 66 20.73 -27.21 3.95
CA ILE A 66 21.14 -28.55 4.36
C ILE A 66 20.22 -29.62 3.76
N ASP A 67 20.78 -30.80 3.54
CA ASP A 67 20.05 -32.03 3.21
C ASP A 67 20.04 -32.94 4.43
N THR A 68 18.88 -33.10 5.09
CA THR A 68 18.77 -33.82 6.37
C THR A 68 18.94 -35.33 6.24
N ASP A 69 18.91 -35.85 5.01
CA ASP A 69 19.20 -37.26 4.72
C ASP A 69 20.72 -37.55 4.66
N LEU A 70 21.57 -36.52 4.66
CA LEU A 70 23.03 -36.70 4.65
C LEU A 70 23.61 -36.78 6.07
N PRO A 71 24.70 -37.53 6.28
CA PRO A 71 25.39 -37.59 7.57
C PRO A 71 25.99 -36.24 7.97
N GLU A 72 26.05 -35.98 9.29
CA GLU A 72 26.63 -34.76 9.87
C GLU A 72 28.03 -34.45 9.28
N GLY A 73 28.27 -33.18 8.96
CA GLY A 73 29.49 -32.71 8.29
C GLY A 73 29.41 -32.66 6.75
N GLY A 74 28.51 -33.43 6.12
CA GLY A 74 28.23 -33.40 4.68
C GLY A 74 26.91 -32.73 4.28
N GLN A 75 26.13 -32.28 5.27
CA GLN A 75 24.74 -31.85 5.08
C GLN A 75 24.61 -30.53 4.33
N VAL A 76 25.59 -29.63 4.40
CA VAL A 76 25.54 -28.36 3.67
C VAL A 76 25.76 -28.61 2.18
N ILE A 77 24.73 -28.36 1.39
CA ILE A 77 24.72 -28.61 -0.06
C ILE A 77 24.64 -27.32 -0.90
N ALA A 78 24.30 -26.19 -0.29
CA ALA A 78 24.29 -24.90 -0.98
C ALA A 78 24.54 -23.76 0.00
N PHE A 79 25.09 -22.66 -0.51
CA PHE A 79 25.42 -21.46 0.26
C PHE A 79 25.07 -20.21 -0.55
N ALA A 80 24.59 -19.17 0.13
CA ALA A 80 24.44 -17.84 -0.47
C ALA A 80 24.92 -16.75 0.50
N LYS A 81 25.48 -15.67 -0.07
CA LYS A 81 25.80 -14.43 0.62
C LYS A 81 25.03 -13.28 -0.02
N TRP A 82 24.16 -12.67 0.79
CA TRP A 82 23.44 -11.46 0.45
C TRP A 82 24.06 -10.26 1.16
N HIS A 83 24.02 -9.09 0.55
CA HIS A 83 24.26 -7.81 1.21
C HIS A 83 22.98 -6.98 1.22
N ILE A 84 22.68 -6.37 2.35
CA ILE A 84 21.58 -5.43 2.52
C ILE A 84 22.17 -4.04 2.68
N TYR A 85 22.11 -3.23 1.62
CA TYR A 85 22.57 -1.85 1.61
C TYR A 85 21.38 -0.91 1.83
N THR A 86 21.10 -0.59 3.09
CA THR A 86 20.13 0.47 3.48
C THR A 86 20.69 1.88 3.36
N GLN A 87 22.00 2.00 3.10
CA GLN A 87 22.71 3.23 2.76
C GLN A 87 23.41 3.06 1.40
N LYS A 88 24.16 4.08 0.97
CA LYS A 88 24.97 4.03 -0.25
C LYS A 88 25.87 2.78 -0.23
N PRO A 89 25.78 1.87 -1.22
CA PRO A 89 26.68 0.73 -1.30
C PRO A 89 28.14 1.18 -1.38
N PRO A 90 29.08 0.47 -0.72
CA PRO A 90 30.50 0.76 -0.89
C PRO A 90 30.89 0.50 -2.35
N GLN A 91 31.76 1.36 -2.91
CA GLN A 91 32.39 1.03 -4.19
C GLN A 91 33.28 -0.20 -3.98
N GLN A 92 32.95 -1.28 -4.68
CA GLN A 92 33.79 -2.47 -4.68
C GLN A 92 34.90 -2.28 -5.70
N THR A 93 36.13 -2.23 -5.20
CA THR A 93 37.33 -2.31 -6.03
C THR A 93 37.86 -3.72 -5.96
N TYR A 94 38.08 -4.33 -7.13
CA TYR A 94 38.87 -5.55 -7.22
C TYR A 94 40.32 -5.11 -7.35
N SER A 95 41.13 -5.32 -6.32
CA SER A 95 42.57 -5.06 -6.38
C SER A 95 43.33 -6.18 -5.67
N GLY A 96 44.54 -6.44 -6.14
CA GLY A 96 45.41 -7.46 -5.51
C GLY A 96 44.93 -8.89 -5.74
N PHE A 97 44.70 -9.28 -7.00
CA PHE A 97 44.51 -10.69 -7.34
C PHE A 97 45.73 -11.50 -6.86
N GLY A 98 45.49 -12.57 -6.10
CA GLY A 98 46.54 -13.32 -5.41
C GLY A 98 47.46 -14.11 -6.35
N PRO A 99 48.54 -14.71 -5.83
CA PRO A 99 49.42 -15.59 -6.60
C PRO A 99 48.64 -16.68 -7.34
N GLY A 100 48.93 -16.89 -8.63
CA GLY A 100 48.22 -17.86 -9.48
C GLY A 100 47.03 -17.30 -10.26
N SER A 101 46.74 -16.00 -10.12
CA SER A 101 45.75 -15.27 -10.93
C SER A 101 46.40 -14.61 -12.13
N ASN A 102 45.71 -14.61 -13.27
CA ASN A 102 46.07 -13.75 -14.39
C ASN A 102 45.50 -12.35 -14.15
N ALA A 103 46.29 -11.47 -13.52
CA ALA A 103 45.83 -10.16 -13.08
C ALA A 103 45.24 -9.31 -14.22
N GLU A 104 45.77 -9.41 -15.45
CA GLU A 104 45.25 -8.66 -16.60
C GLU A 104 43.88 -9.19 -17.04
N ALA A 105 43.72 -10.51 -17.18
CA ALA A 105 42.43 -11.11 -17.53
C ALA A 105 41.39 -10.89 -16.43
N CYS A 106 41.79 -10.98 -15.15
CA CYS A 106 40.94 -10.70 -14.01
C CYS A 106 40.53 -9.22 -13.95
N GLU A 107 41.43 -8.28 -14.27
CA GLU A 107 41.08 -6.85 -14.33
C GLU A 107 40.08 -6.57 -15.46
N ILE A 108 40.23 -7.21 -16.62
CA ILE A 108 39.26 -7.10 -17.71
C ILE A 108 37.88 -7.59 -17.24
N VAL A 109 37.80 -8.80 -16.69
CA VAL A 109 36.50 -9.39 -16.29
C VAL A 109 35.89 -8.68 -15.09
N PHE A 110 36.62 -8.58 -13.97
CA PHE A 110 36.07 -8.07 -12.71
C PHE A 110 36.08 -6.54 -12.64
N GLY A 111 37.03 -5.87 -13.30
CA GLY A 111 37.07 -4.42 -13.40
C GLY A 111 35.91 -3.86 -14.21
N ASP A 112 35.57 -4.49 -15.35
CA ASP A 112 34.40 -4.07 -16.13
C ASP A 112 33.08 -4.37 -15.42
N LEU A 113 32.99 -5.51 -14.70
CA LEU A 113 31.87 -5.78 -13.80
C LEU A 113 31.73 -4.72 -12.70
N ALA A 114 32.84 -4.28 -12.08
CA ALA A 114 32.81 -3.22 -11.07
C ALA A 114 32.35 -1.87 -11.64
N LYS A 115 32.77 -1.52 -12.87
CA LYS A 115 32.30 -0.30 -13.56
C LYS A 115 30.80 -0.37 -13.86
N VAL A 116 30.33 -1.52 -14.37
CA VAL A 116 28.91 -1.77 -14.66
C VAL A 116 28.09 -1.68 -13.38
N ARG A 117 28.55 -2.30 -12.30
CA ARG A 117 27.95 -2.22 -10.96
C ARG A 117 27.85 -0.78 -10.46
N ALA A 118 28.96 -0.03 -10.51
CA ALA A 118 28.99 1.38 -10.11
C ALA A 118 28.03 2.25 -10.94
N ARG A 119 27.87 1.96 -12.24
CA ARG A 119 26.95 2.67 -13.13
C ARG A 119 25.49 2.31 -12.88
N ILE A 120 25.17 1.03 -12.71
CA ILE A 120 23.78 0.54 -12.59
C ILE A 120 23.21 0.86 -11.20
N TRP A 121 23.98 0.59 -10.14
CA TRP A 121 23.53 0.77 -8.76
C TRP A 121 23.80 2.19 -8.27
N GLY A 122 24.96 2.77 -8.60
CA GLY A 122 25.35 4.11 -8.15
C GLY A 122 25.20 4.23 -6.63
N ASP A 123 24.40 5.21 -6.21
CA ASP A 123 24.14 5.50 -4.79
C ASP A 123 22.84 4.85 -4.28
N LYS A 124 22.22 3.97 -5.08
CA LYS A 124 20.93 3.36 -4.75
C LYS A 124 21.09 2.28 -3.70
N ARG A 125 20.23 2.37 -2.67
CA ARG A 125 20.02 1.31 -1.68
C ARG A 125 19.51 0.07 -2.38
N CYS A 126 20.03 -1.11 -2.01
CA CYS A 126 19.63 -2.35 -2.65
C CYS A 126 19.87 -3.57 -1.76
N VAL A 127 19.25 -4.68 -2.16
CA VAL A 127 19.67 -6.02 -1.74
C VAL A 127 20.49 -6.62 -2.88
N TYR A 128 21.70 -7.06 -2.57
CA TYR A 128 22.64 -7.57 -3.56
C TYR A 128 23.02 -9.02 -3.24
N LEU A 129 22.83 -9.93 -4.20
CA LEU A 129 23.32 -11.30 -4.11
C LEU A 129 24.78 -11.33 -4.58
N SER A 130 25.73 -11.48 -3.65
CA SER A 130 27.15 -11.52 -3.99
C SER A 130 27.67 -12.92 -4.27
N LEU A 131 27.10 -13.96 -3.65
CA LEU A 131 27.50 -15.36 -3.83
C LEU A 131 26.26 -16.25 -3.79
N LEU A 132 26.16 -17.21 -4.72
CA LEU A 132 25.20 -18.32 -4.66
C LEU A 132 25.78 -19.51 -5.40
N HIS A 133 25.97 -20.61 -4.68
CA HIS A 133 26.46 -21.86 -5.27
C HIS A 133 25.78 -23.06 -4.63
N THR A 134 25.57 -24.10 -5.43
CA THR A 134 25.03 -25.39 -5.01
C THR A 134 26.01 -26.47 -5.45
N ASP A 135 26.31 -27.42 -4.56
CA ASP A 135 27.19 -28.55 -4.83
C ASP A 135 26.71 -29.25 -6.11
N PRO A 136 27.58 -29.46 -7.12
CA PRO A 136 27.20 -30.11 -8.37
C PRO A 136 26.43 -31.43 -8.19
N LYS A 137 26.71 -32.21 -7.14
CA LYS A 137 26.03 -33.47 -6.84
C LYS A 137 24.58 -33.30 -6.35
N HIS A 138 24.19 -32.08 -5.98
CA HIS A 138 22.90 -31.75 -5.37
C HIS A 138 22.12 -30.67 -6.15
N GLN A 139 22.57 -30.29 -7.35
CA GLN A 139 21.87 -29.35 -8.23
C GLN A 139 20.54 -29.91 -8.75
N GLY A 140 19.66 -29.02 -9.24
CA GLY A 140 18.34 -29.41 -9.75
C GLY A 140 17.31 -29.80 -8.67
N ARG A 141 17.69 -29.79 -7.39
CA ARG A 141 16.84 -30.15 -6.24
C ARG A 141 16.15 -28.96 -5.57
N GLY A 142 16.30 -27.75 -6.11
CA GLY A 142 15.62 -26.54 -5.59
C GLY A 142 16.37 -25.75 -4.51
N ALA A 143 17.56 -26.18 -4.07
CA ALA A 143 18.36 -25.48 -3.06
C ALA A 143 18.69 -24.02 -3.46
N GLY A 144 19.14 -23.81 -4.69
CA GLY A 144 19.37 -22.46 -5.24
C GLY A 144 18.10 -21.59 -5.22
N SER A 145 16.94 -22.17 -5.54
CA SER A 145 15.66 -21.45 -5.49
C SER A 145 15.26 -21.06 -4.07
N MET A 146 15.53 -21.89 -3.06
CA MET A 146 15.27 -21.54 -1.65
C MET A 146 16.11 -20.35 -1.21
N LEU A 147 17.41 -20.33 -1.57
CA LEU A 147 18.33 -19.24 -1.27
C LEU A 147 17.95 -17.95 -2.01
N THR A 148 17.54 -18.05 -3.29
CA THR A 148 17.05 -16.91 -4.07
C THR A 148 15.77 -16.33 -3.45
N LYS A 149 14.78 -17.17 -3.14
CA LYS A 149 13.50 -16.74 -2.55
C LYS A 149 13.69 -16.01 -1.23
N TRP A 150 14.61 -16.45 -0.37
CA TRP A 150 14.89 -15.74 0.88
C TRP A 150 15.30 -14.29 0.63
N GLY A 151 16.24 -14.04 -0.29
CA GLY A 151 16.70 -12.68 -0.57
C GLY A 151 15.64 -11.82 -1.24
N LEU A 152 14.78 -12.44 -2.05
CA LEU A 152 13.61 -11.76 -2.62
C LEU A 152 12.60 -11.35 -1.54
N GLU A 153 12.30 -12.23 -0.59
CA GLU A 153 11.42 -11.91 0.53
C GLU A 153 12.04 -10.84 1.44
N GLU A 154 13.35 -10.88 1.66
CA GLU A 154 14.04 -9.86 2.45
C GLU A 154 14.06 -8.49 1.74
N ALA A 155 14.34 -8.46 0.44
CA ALA A 155 14.28 -7.23 -0.35
C ALA A 155 12.86 -6.66 -0.42
N LYS A 156 11.86 -7.54 -0.49
CA LYS A 156 10.45 -7.20 -0.44
C LYS A 156 10.05 -6.58 0.90
N LYS A 157 10.49 -7.14 2.03
CA LYS A 157 10.28 -6.52 3.37
C LYS A 157 10.89 -5.12 3.48
N LEU A 158 12.02 -4.90 2.80
CA LEU A 158 12.78 -3.65 2.86
C LEU A 158 12.39 -2.64 1.76
N GLY A 159 11.54 -3.03 0.81
CA GLY A 159 11.19 -2.20 -0.36
C GLY A 159 12.39 -1.86 -1.25
N LEU A 160 13.43 -2.70 -1.26
CA LEU A 160 14.67 -2.45 -1.99
C LEU A 160 14.69 -3.24 -3.30
N ALA A 161 15.26 -2.65 -4.35
CA ALA A 161 15.53 -3.39 -5.59
C ALA A 161 16.58 -4.47 -5.34
N VAL A 162 16.46 -5.58 -6.05
CA VAL A 162 17.41 -6.69 -5.98
C VAL A 162 18.34 -6.65 -7.17
N TYR A 163 19.63 -6.82 -6.92
CA TYR A 163 20.64 -6.92 -7.96
C TYR A 163 21.49 -8.17 -7.77
N LEU A 164 21.98 -8.71 -8.88
CA LEU A 164 22.94 -9.80 -8.91
C LEU A 164 23.69 -9.80 -10.24
N GLU A 165 24.80 -10.51 -10.29
CA GLU A 165 25.44 -10.90 -11.54
C GLU A 165 25.34 -12.41 -11.73
N SER A 166 24.89 -12.83 -12.92
CA SER A 166 24.63 -14.23 -13.23
C SER A 166 25.64 -14.78 -14.24
N SER A 167 26.13 -15.98 -13.97
CA SER A 167 26.76 -16.83 -14.98
C SER A 167 25.72 -17.35 -15.99
N PRO A 168 26.15 -17.86 -17.17
CA PRO A 168 25.25 -18.47 -18.14
C PRO A 168 24.40 -19.62 -17.53
N GLU A 169 25.00 -20.44 -16.68
CA GLU A 169 24.39 -21.63 -16.09
C GLU A 169 23.28 -21.27 -15.10
N ALA A 170 23.49 -20.23 -14.29
CA ALA A 170 22.53 -19.76 -13.29
C ALA A 170 21.48 -18.80 -13.85
N HIS A 171 21.63 -18.34 -15.09
CA HIS A 171 20.78 -17.29 -15.69
C HIS A 171 19.30 -17.65 -15.69
N SER A 172 18.98 -18.87 -16.10
CA SER A 172 17.60 -19.37 -16.15
C SER A 172 16.94 -19.48 -14.76
N LEU A 173 17.72 -19.71 -13.70
CA LEU A 173 17.22 -19.75 -12.32
C LEU A 173 16.69 -18.38 -11.92
N TYR A 174 17.45 -17.33 -12.18
CA TYR A 174 17.06 -15.96 -11.81
C TYR A 174 15.91 -15.44 -12.68
N GLN A 175 15.90 -15.75 -13.98
CA GLN A 175 14.76 -15.42 -14.86
C GLN A 175 13.45 -16.04 -14.37
N LYS A 176 13.47 -17.32 -13.93
CA LYS A 176 12.30 -17.99 -13.32
C LYS A 176 11.80 -17.30 -12.05
N HIS A 177 12.69 -16.58 -11.34
CA HIS A 177 12.35 -15.79 -10.16
C HIS A 177 12.07 -14.31 -10.49
N GLY A 178 11.89 -13.97 -11.77
CA GLY A 178 11.42 -12.67 -12.23
C GLY A 178 12.50 -11.64 -12.52
N PHE A 179 13.79 -11.97 -12.31
CA PHE A 179 14.89 -11.07 -12.65
C PHE A 179 14.92 -10.79 -14.16
N ARG A 180 15.33 -9.57 -14.51
CA ARG A 180 15.56 -9.16 -15.89
C ARG A 180 17.00 -8.79 -16.12
N ASP A 181 17.43 -9.03 -17.34
CA ASP A 181 18.74 -8.63 -17.83
C ASP A 181 18.78 -7.10 -17.93
N VAL A 182 19.75 -6.48 -17.25
CA VAL A 182 20.05 -5.06 -17.41
C VAL A 182 21.12 -4.90 -18.47
N GLU A 183 22.18 -5.70 -18.36
CA GLU A 183 23.33 -5.64 -19.26
C GLU A 183 24.06 -6.98 -19.29
N CYS A 184 24.46 -7.42 -20.47
CA CYS A 184 25.36 -8.55 -20.64
C CYS A 184 26.78 -7.98 -20.81
N VAL A 185 27.65 -8.23 -19.84
CA VAL A 185 29.06 -7.84 -19.88
C VAL A 185 29.83 -8.95 -20.58
N THR A 186 30.48 -8.60 -21.69
CA THR A 186 31.32 -9.49 -22.49
C THR A 186 32.79 -9.11 -22.29
N ALA A 187 33.64 -10.08 -21.97
CA ALA A 187 35.08 -9.91 -21.95
C ALA A 187 35.73 -10.76 -23.04
N ASP A 188 36.49 -10.11 -23.92
CA ASP A 188 37.31 -10.77 -24.92
C ASP A 188 38.60 -11.25 -24.27
N LEU A 189 38.74 -12.58 -24.18
CA LEU A 189 39.91 -13.26 -23.65
C LEU A 189 40.69 -14.01 -24.74
N SER A 190 40.45 -13.70 -26.03
CA SER A 190 41.11 -14.32 -27.18
C SER A 190 42.64 -14.20 -27.13
N LYS A 191 43.15 -13.14 -26.51
CA LYS A 191 44.58 -12.95 -26.19
C LYS A 191 45.18 -14.15 -25.45
N TRP A 192 44.38 -14.87 -24.65
CA TRP A 192 44.79 -16.05 -23.90
C TRP A 192 44.19 -17.35 -24.45
N GLY A 193 43.71 -17.35 -25.69
CA GLY A 193 43.25 -18.54 -26.40
C GLY A 193 41.78 -18.90 -26.18
N ALA A 194 40.97 -18.02 -25.60
CA ALA A 194 39.52 -18.23 -25.54
C ALA A 194 38.91 -18.18 -26.95
N THR A 195 38.09 -19.18 -27.30
CA THR A 195 37.34 -19.22 -28.56
C THR A 195 35.97 -18.56 -28.45
N GLU A 196 35.51 -18.31 -27.23
CA GLU A 196 34.23 -17.68 -26.91
C GLU A 196 34.46 -16.49 -25.97
N GLU A 197 33.55 -15.52 -25.99
CA GLU A 197 33.59 -14.39 -25.06
C GLU A 197 33.07 -14.81 -23.69
N HIS A 198 33.74 -14.35 -22.63
CA HIS A 198 33.24 -14.55 -21.27
C HIS A 198 32.04 -13.63 -21.03
N LYS A 199 30.88 -14.20 -20.67
CA LYS A 199 29.61 -13.48 -20.52
C LYS A 199 29.07 -13.54 -19.10
N VAL A 200 28.69 -12.38 -18.58
CA VAL A 200 28.01 -12.25 -17.29
C VAL A 200 26.83 -11.30 -17.45
N TRP A 201 25.66 -11.70 -16.96
CA TRP A 201 24.47 -10.85 -16.99
C TRP A 201 24.36 -10.10 -15.67
N SER A 202 24.49 -8.78 -15.70
CA SER A 202 24.00 -7.94 -14.62
C SER A 202 22.47 -7.97 -14.70
N MET A 203 21.85 -8.50 -13.65
CA MET A 203 20.41 -8.65 -13.58
C MET A 203 19.85 -7.80 -12.45
N ASN A 204 18.64 -7.31 -12.65
CA ASN A 204 17.89 -6.69 -11.59
C ASN A 204 16.49 -7.29 -11.49
N LEU A 205 16.00 -7.33 -10.27
CA LEU A 205 14.59 -7.35 -10.00
C LEU A 205 14.28 -6.02 -9.34
N THR A 206 13.96 -5.03 -10.17
CA THR A 206 13.15 -3.93 -9.65
C THR A 206 11.80 -4.55 -9.33
N LEU A 207 11.48 -4.65 -8.04
CA LEU A 207 10.11 -4.85 -7.61
C LEU A 207 9.32 -3.73 -8.30
N ARG A 208 8.59 -4.07 -9.38
CA ARG A 208 7.97 -3.07 -10.24
C ARG A 208 6.94 -2.30 -9.42
N HIS A 209 7.30 -1.10 -8.95
CA HIS A 209 6.45 0.04 -9.30
C HIS A 209 6.41 0.02 -10.82
N ARG A 210 5.26 -0.31 -11.42
CA ARG A 210 5.04 0.10 -12.82
C ARG A 210 5.37 1.59 -12.83
N LYS A 211 6.39 2.01 -13.59
CA LYS A 211 6.40 3.39 -14.07
C LYS A 211 5.02 3.59 -14.70
N ALA A 212 4.24 4.49 -14.13
CA ALA A 212 3.15 5.10 -14.88
C ALA A 212 3.77 5.56 -16.21
N GLN A 213 3.16 5.19 -17.32
CA GLN A 213 3.39 5.93 -18.55
C GLN A 213 3.21 7.42 -18.24
N PRO A 214 4.01 8.33 -18.82
CA PRO A 214 3.81 9.76 -18.61
C PRO A 214 2.34 10.06 -18.90
N ALA A 215 1.69 10.71 -17.95
CA ALA A 215 0.27 10.98 -17.88
C ALA A 215 -0.18 11.99 -18.95
N ALA A 216 -0.06 11.61 -20.23
CA ALA A 216 -0.61 12.34 -21.36
C ALA A 216 -1.95 11.73 -21.84
N MET A 217 -2.48 10.71 -21.16
CA MET A 217 -3.73 10.03 -21.55
C MET A 217 -4.72 9.77 -20.41
N LEU A 218 -4.60 10.49 -19.29
CA LEU A 218 -5.51 10.39 -18.14
C LEU A 218 -6.09 11.73 -17.67
N SER A 219 -5.67 12.87 -18.25
CA SER A 219 -6.35 14.16 -18.08
C SER A 219 -7.71 14.24 -18.78
N SER A 220 -8.01 13.27 -19.67
CA SER A 220 -9.30 13.14 -20.35
C SER A 220 -10.37 12.41 -19.53
N PHE A 221 -9.99 11.66 -18.49
CA PHE A 221 -10.94 10.85 -17.71
C PHE A 221 -11.72 11.65 -16.65
N TRP A 222 -11.17 12.78 -16.18
CA TRP A 222 -11.83 13.66 -15.21
C TRP A 222 -12.68 14.77 -15.85
N LYS A 223 -12.76 14.84 -17.18
CA LYS A 223 -13.51 15.87 -17.91
C LYS A 223 -14.88 15.45 -18.45
N THR A 224 -15.34 14.23 -18.26
CA THR A 224 -16.70 13.86 -18.68
C THR A 224 -17.34 12.84 -17.75
N SER A 225 -18.31 13.30 -16.94
CA SER A 225 -19.42 12.47 -16.50
C SER A 225 -20.16 11.94 -17.74
N PRO A 226 -20.55 10.65 -17.81
CA PRO A 226 -21.41 10.19 -18.88
C PRO A 226 -22.84 10.64 -18.57
N THR A 227 -23.34 11.62 -19.33
CA THR A 227 -24.78 11.80 -19.50
C THR A 227 -25.32 10.63 -20.30
N VAL A 228 -26.37 10.00 -19.77
CA VAL A 228 -27.18 9.02 -20.49
C VAL A 228 -27.78 9.72 -21.71
N ASN A 229 -27.40 9.29 -22.92
CA ASN A 229 -28.26 9.48 -24.07
C ASN A 229 -28.12 8.34 -25.09
N SER A 230 -29.27 7.86 -25.53
CA SER A 230 -29.46 6.71 -26.41
C SER A 230 -29.01 6.99 -27.84
N LYS A 231 -28.04 6.22 -28.36
CA LYS A 231 -27.99 5.65 -29.74
C LYS A 231 -26.59 5.06 -29.98
N MET A 232 -26.54 3.75 -30.20
CA MET A 232 -25.33 2.95 -30.44
C MET A 232 -25.18 2.67 -31.95
N SER A 233 -23.96 2.82 -32.47
CA SER A 233 -23.42 2.03 -33.60
C SER A 233 -22.00 1.58 -33.21
N PRO A 234 -21.60 0.32 -33.51
CA PRO A 234 -20.44 -0.28 -32.85
C PRO A 234 -19.12 0.04 -33.58
N GLY A 235 -18.16 0.58 -32.82
CA GLY A 235 -16.73 0.50 -33.15
C GLY A 235 -16.15 -0.85 -32.72
N PRO A 236 -14.94 -1.22 -33.19
CA PRO A 236 -14.41 -2.57 -33.06
C PRO A 236 -14.07 -2.92 -31.59
N PRO A 237 -14.22 -4.20 -31.18
CA PRO A 237 -14.10 -4.58 -29.78
C PRO A 237 -12.63 -4.60 -29.33
N THR A 238 -12.31 -3.82 -28.30
CA THR A 238 -11.06 -3.97 -27.53
C THR A 238 -11.30 -4.97 -26.40
N ASN A 239 -10.49 -6.03 -26.37
CA ASN A 239 -10.63 -7.17 -25.48
C ASN A 239 -9.87 -6.93 -24.15
N ASP A 240 -10.33 -5.98 -23.32
CA ASP A 240 -9.79 -5.78 -21.96
C ASP A 240 -10.86 -6.18 -20.94
N LYS A 241 -10.64 -7.31 -20.26
CA LYS A 241 -11.61 -7.96 -19.36
C LYS A 241 -11.41 -7.50 -17.91
N THR A 242 -11.55 -6.21 -17.62
CA THR A 242 -11.56 -5.66 -16.25
C THR A 242 -12.99 -5.36 -15.83
N ASP A 243 -13.40 -5.82 -14.64
CA ASP A 243 -14.72 -5.48 -14.07
C ASP A 243 -14.75 -3.99 -13.71
N PRO A 244 -15.81 -3.24 -14.04
CA PRO A 244 -15.90 -1.81 -13.75
C PRO A 244 -15.78 -1.49 -12.24
N PRO A 245 -15.36 -0.24 -11.91
CA PRO A 245 -15.48 0.29 -10.56
C PRO A 245 -16.89 0.15 -9.99
N ALA A 246 -17.00 -0.11 -8.69
CA ALA A 246 -18.29 -0.16 -8.04
C ALA A 246 -18.95 1.23 -8.12
N PRO A 247 -20.28 1.32 -8.30
CA PRO A 247 -20.96 2.60 -8.39
C PRO A 247 -21.01 3.31 -7.04
N LEU A 248 -20.78 4.64 -7.06
CA LEU A 248 -21.09 5.53 -5.94
C LEU A 248 -22.61 5.70 -5.83
N VAL A 249 -23.18 5.25 -4.71
CA VAL A 249 -24.60 5.31 -4.39
C VAL A 249 -24.83 6.07 -3.09
N SER A 250 -26.10 6.32 -2.74
CA SER A 250 -26.42 6.89 -1.44
C SER A 250 -26.05 5.92 -0.30
N SER A 251 -25.69 6.47 0.85
CA SER A 251 -25.44 5.75 2.09
C SER A 251 -26.56 4.77 2.46
N TRP A 252 -27.82 5.17 2.26
CA TRP A 252 -28.97 4.27 2.43
C TRP A 252 -28.92 3.09 1.47
N ARG A 253 -28.61 3.34 0.18
CA ARG A 253 -28.56 2.29 -0.83
C ARG A 253 -27.40 1.33 -0.58
N ALA A 254 -26.22 1.83 -0.21
CA ALA A 254 -25.07 0.99 0.13
C ALA A 254 -25.38 0.06 1.32
N ARG A 255 -26.08 0.55 2.35
CA ARG A 255 -26.54 -0.29 3.47
C ARG A 255 -27.60 -1.31 3.04
N ALA A 256 -28.57 -0.89 2.20
CA ALA A 256 -29.59 -1.78 1.67
C ALA A 256 -28.99 -2.89 0.79
N ASP A 257 -27.96 -2.57 -0.01
CA ASP A 257 -27.23 -3.53 -0.85
C ASP A 257 -26.44 -4.55 -0.02
N ALA A 258 -25.97 -4.18 1.18
CA ALA A 258 -25.30 -5.08 2.12
C ALA A 258 -26.25 -6.05 2.84
N GLY A 259 -27.49 -5.63 3.07
CA GLY A 259 -28.49 -6.41 3.81
C GLY A 259 -28.21 -6.49 5.32
N GLU A 260 -28.83 -7.46 6.00
CA GLU A 260 -28.68 -7.68 7.43
C GLU A 260 -27.33 -8.32 7.77
N ALA A 261 -26.69 -7.84 8.83
CA ALA A 261 -25.38 -8.32 9.25
C ALA A 261 -25.51 -9.56 10.16
N VAL A 262 -24.81 -10.64 9.80
CA VAL A 262 -24.79 -11.88 10.59
C VAL A 262 -23.79 -11.81 11.75
N ALA A 263 -22.67 -11.14 11.53
CA ALA A 263 -21.64 -10.87 12.53
C ALA A 263 -21.01 -9.49 12.28
N VAL A 264 -20.74 -8.74 13.35
CA VAL A 264 -20.22 -7.36 13.27
C VAL A 264 -19.10 -7.14 14.28
N VAL A 265 -17.99 -6.57 13.83
CA VAL A 265 -16.92 -6.03 14.69
C VAL A 265 -16.90 -4.52 14.55
N ARG A 266 -16.98 -3.80 15.67
CA ARG A 266 -16.97 -2.34 15.72
C ARG A 266 -15.82 -1.82 16.55
N VAL A 267 -15.22 -0.75 16.05
CA VAL A 267 -14.29 0.09 16.80
C VAL A 267 -14.75 1.54 16.60
N ARG A 268 -14.90 2.29 17.69
CA ARG A 268 -15.42 3.65 17.67
C ARG A 268 -14.41 4.60 18.31
N ASN A 269 -14.23 5.76 17.68
CA ASN A 269 -13.50 6.91 18.22
C ASN A 269 -12.07 6.60 18.70
N LEU A 270 -11.32 5.80 17.95
CA LEU A 270 -9.88 5.65 18.17
C LEU A 270 -9.19 6.98 17.98
N ARG A 271 -8.46 7.42 19.00
CA ARG A 271 -7.85 8.74 19.04
C ARG A 271 -6.43 8.69 18.52
N SER A 272 -6.08 9.63 17.64
CA SER A 272 -4.71 9.94 17.25
C SER A 272 -4.58 11.45 16.98
N SER A 273 -3.37 11.92 16.67
CA SER A 273 -3.10 13.30 16.28
C SER A 273 -2.11 13.32 15.12
N ILE A 274 -2.53 13.86 13.98
CA ILE A 274 -1.70 13.96 12.77
C ILE A 274 -1.93 15.30 12.07
N PRO A 275 -0.96 15.80 11.28
CA PRO A 275 -1.21 16.88 10.35
C PRO A 275 -2.10 16.36 9.21
N ILE A 276 -3.37 16.76 9.21
CA ILE A 276 -4.39 16.29 8.26
C ILE A 276 -5.36 17.41 7.93
N GLY A 277 -5.76 17.48 6.66
CA GLY A 277 -6.80 18.36 6.14
C GLY A 277 -6.65 19.82 6.58
N ARG A 278 -7.80 20.49 6.72
CA ARG A 278 -7.89 21.88 7.19
C ARG A 278 -8.44 21.95 8.61
N ASP A 279 -7.85 22.79 9.45
CA ASP A 279 -8.39 23.12 10.76
C ASP A 279 -9.61 24.07 10.66
N ALA A 280 -10.24 24.38 11.78
CA ALA A 280 -11.39 25.30 11.86
C ALA A 280 -11.14 26.71 11.29
N TRP A 281 -9.89 27.09 11.04
CA TRP A 281 -9.51 28.38 10.45
C TRP A 281 -9.09 28.25 8.98
N GLY A 282 -9.31 27.10 8.35
CA GLY A 282 -8.94 26.83 6.96
C GLY A 282 -7.45 26.59 6.73
N ARG A 283 -6.64 26.47 7.80
CA ARG A 283 -5.20 26.28 7.66
C ARG A 283 -4.91 24.80 7.43
N SER A 284 -4.08 24.54 6.43
CA SER A 284 -3.56 23.19 6.15
C SER A 284 -2.28 22.91 6.95
N GLY A 285 -1.97 21.63 7.17
CA GLY A 285 -0.70 21.19 7.78
C GLY A 285 -0.57 21.37 9.27
N LYS A 286 -1.70 21.65 9.95
CA LYS A 286 -1.73 21.76 11.40
C LYS A 286 -1.99 20.39 12.03
N LEU A 287 -1.22 20.08 13.06
CA LEU A 287 -1.45 18.93 13.92
C LEU A 287 -2.81 19.11 14.61
N GLN A 288 -3.74 18.18 14.39
CA GLN A 288 -5.05 18.21 15.03
C GLN A 288 -5.50 16.80 15.44
N PRO A 289 -6.38 16.67 16.45
CA PRO A 289 -6.90 15.37 16.84
C PRO A 289 -7.73 14.77 15.70
N VAL A 290 -7.58 13.46 15.52
CA VAL A 290 -8.39 12.64 14.61
C VAL A 290 -9.03 11.50 15.39
N LEU A 291 -10.29 11.21 15.07
CA LEU A 291 -11.04 10.07 15.57
C LEU A 291 -11.30 9.11 14.41
N LEU A 292 -10.87 7.86 14.55
CA LEU A 292 -11.16 6.80 13.59
C LEU A 292 -12.26 5.88 14.13
N SER A 293 -13.23 5.57 13.29
CA SER A 293 -14.24 4.54 13.55
C SER A 293 -14.30 3.55 12.40
N SER A 294 -14.50 2.27 12.73
CA SER A 294 -14.67 1.19 11.76
C SER A 294 -15.80 0.26 12.19
N GLU A 295 -16.60 -0.16 11.22
CA GLU A 295 -17.61 -1.22 11.35
C GLU A 295 -17.41 -2.24 10.24
N VAL A 296 -17.08 -3.46 10.63
CA VAL A 296 -16.84 -4.59 9.74
C VAL A 296 -17.98 -5.58 9.92
N SER A 297 -18.77 -5.80 8.87
CA SER A 297 -19.85 -6.77 8.81
C SER A 297 -19.43 -7.95 7.94
N PHE A 298 -19.63 -9.17 8.44
CA PHE A 298 -19.20 -10.40 7.78
C PHE A 298 -20.35 -11.07 7.01
N ALA A 299 -19.99 -11.73 5.91
CA ALA A 299 -20.94 -12.50 5.10
C ALA A 299 -21.44 -13.75 5.84
N ASP A 300 -20.55 -14.38 6.61
CA ASP A 300 -20.78 -15.57 7.42
C ASP A 300 -20.72 -15.25 8.93
N PRO A 301 -21.31 -16.11 9.80
CA PRO A 301 -21.09 -16.03 11.25
C PRO A 301 -19.61 -16.16 11.60
N PHE A 302 -19.21 -15.77 12.82
CA PHE A 302 -17.90 -16.16 13.34
C PHE A 302 -17.80 -17.69 13.30
N SER A 303 -16.71 -18.20 12.70
CA SER A 303 -16.52 -19.64 12.45
C SER A 303 -16.79 -20.46 13.71
N VAL A 304 -17.60 -21.52 13.58
CA VAL A 304 -17.98 -22.46 14.67
C VAL A 304 -17.35 -23.84 14.45
N ASN A 305 -16.36 -23.96 13.56
CA ASN A 305 -15.71 -25.24 13.27
C ASN A 305 -14.97 -25.75 14.52
N GLU A 306 -14.77 -27.07 14.67
CA GLU A 306 -14.17 -27.68 15.88
C GLU A 306 -12.76 -27.16 16.24
N SER A 307 -12.10 -26.47 15.31
CA SER A 307 -10.81 -25.77 15.45
C SER A 307 -10.92 -24.25 15.63
N SER A 308 -12.14 -23.70 15.74
CA SER A 308 -12.39 -22.27 15.86
C SER A 308 -12.27 -21.75 17.29
N SER A 309 -11.76 -20.53 17.40
CA SER A 309 -11.62 -19.74 18.62
C SER A 309 -12.90 -19.60 19.46
N ALA A 310 -14.08 -19.71 18.84
CA ALA A 310 -15.38 -19.62 19.51
C ALA A 310 -15.67 -20.78 20.48
N ASN A 311 -15.14 -21.99 20.20
CA ASN A 311 -15.33 -23.17 21.06
C ASN A 311 -14.14 -23.46 21.98
N THR A 312 -12.99 -22.83 21.74
CA THR A 312 -11.73 -23.09 22.48
C THR A 312 -11.32 -21.97 23.43
N ASP A 313 -12.09 -20.86 23.49
CA ASP A 313 -11.78 -19.63 24.25
C ASP A 313 -10.33 -19.16 24.03
N LYS A 314 -9.83 -19.30 22.79
CA LYS A 314 -8.47 -18.91 22.40
C LYS A 314 -8.50 -18.16 21.09
N LEU A 315 -7.87 -16.98 21.07
CA LEU A 315 -7.68 -16.20 19.86
C LEU A 315 -6.79 -16.99 18.89
N ASP A 316 -7.35 -17.41 17.75
CA ASP A 316 -6.57 -17.94 16.64
C ASP A 316 -5.96 -16.79 15.82
N SER A 317 -4.92 -17.08 15.04
CA SER A 317 -4.23 -16.10 14.20
C SER A 317 -5.06 -15.60 13.00
N GLY A 318 -6.23 -16.18 12.74
CA GLY A 318 -7.12 -15.86 11.61
C GLY A 318 -8.38 -15.08 11.99
N THR A 319 -8.59 -14.82 13.29
CA THR A 319 -9.77 -14.14 13.81
C THR A 319 -9.59 -12.62 13.80
N VAL A 320 -10.44 -11.94 13.04
CA VAL A 320 -10.55 -10.47 13.08
C VAL A 320 -11.21 -10.05 14.39
N HIS A 321 -10.41 -9.65 15.38
CA HIS A 321 -10.91 -9.10 16.64
C HIS A 321 -10.66 -7.58 16.72
N TYR A 322 -11.45 -6.89 17.55
CA TYR A 322 -11.41 -5.42 17.69
C TYR A 322 -10.02 -4.88 18.05
N GLY A 323 -9.25 -5.58 18.89
CA GLY A 323 -7.87 -5.21 19.22
C GLY A 323 -6.89 -5.18 18.02
N ASN A 324 -6.94 -6.15 17.11
CA ASN A 324 -6.08 -6.18 15.92
C ASN A 324 -6.55 -5.16 14.90
N LEU A 325 -7.87 -4.99 14.75
CA LEU A 325 -8.47 -3.93 13.94
C LEU A 325 -7.98 -2.54 14.42
N SER A 326 -7.99 -2.28 15.72
CA SER A 326 -7.52 -1.01 16.27
C SER A 326 -6.03 -0.77 16.01
N LYS A 327 -5.19 -1.80 16.16
CA LYS A 327 -3.75 -1.73 15.86
C LYS A 327 -3.50 -1.47 14.37
N ALA A 328 -4.25 -2.11 13.48
CA ALA A 328 -4.12 -1.93 12.04
C ALA A 328 -4.48 -0.49 11.61
N LEU A 329 -5.56 0.07 12.17
CA LEU A 329 -5.98 1.44 11.90
C LEU A 329 -4.96 2.47 12.41
N LEU A 330 -4.52 2.36 13.67
CA LEU A 330 -3.55 3.28 14.25
C LEU A 330 -2.16 3.18 13.59
N GLY A 331 -1.68 1.96 13.35
CA GLY A 331 -0.39 1.74 12.67
C GLY A 331 -0.37 2.28 11.25
N SER A 332 -1.53 2.38 10.58
CA SER A 332 -1.64 3.02 9.28
C SER A 332 -1.48 4.55 9.34
N LEU A 333 -1.86 5.20 10.45
CA LEU A 333 -1.64 6.64 10.66
C LEU A 333 -0.20 6.99 11.03
N GLU A 334 0.51 6.11 11.74
CA GLU A 334 1.91 6.35 12.13
C GLU A 334 2.84 6.54 10.93
N LEU A 335 2.53 5.88 9.80
CA LEU A 335 3.24 6.03 8.53
C LEU A 335 3.12 7.46 7.95
N LEU A 336 2.03 8.18 8.25
CA LEU A 336 1.84 9.59 7.85
C LEU A 336 2.57 10.54 8.81
N GLY A 337 2.60 10.23 10.10
CA GLY A 337 3.19 11.10 11.14
C GLY A 337 4.72 11.21 11.09
N GLN A 338 5.43 10.17 10.65
CA GLN A 338 6.90 10.15 10.57
C GLN A 338 7.48 11.04 9.46
N GLY A 339 6.67 11.50 8.51
CA GLY A 339 7.10 12.36 7.40
C GLY A 339 7.35 13.84 7.77
N ASN A 340 6.84 14.33 8.91
CA ASN A 340 6.88 15.77 9.24
C ASN A 340 7.91 16.17 10.31
N ALA A 341 8.67 15.23 10.88
CA ALA A 341 9.71 15.51 11.88
C ALA A 341 11.14 15.40 11.36
N ALA A 342 11.34 15.03 10.09
CA ALA A 342 12.66 14.86 9.48
C ALA A 342 12.99 16.00 8.48
N LYS A 343 14.26 16.41 8.45
CA LYS A 343 14.85 17.29 7.41
C LYS A 343 14.54 16.79 5.99
N PRO A 344 14.63 17.65 4.94
CA PRO A 344 13.90 17.56 3.66
C PRO A 344 14.12 16.34 2.74
N ASP A 345 14.80 15.27 3.15
CA ASP A 345 15.27 14.22 2.24
C ASP A 345 14.64 12.82 2.47
N ALA A 346 13.47 12.74 3.14
CA ALA A 346 12.84 11.46 3.47
C ALA A 346 11.30 11.45 3.35
N THR A 347 10.77 11.40 2.13
CA THR A 347 9.31 11.43 1.83
C THR A 347 8.85 10.27 0.92
N GLY A 348 9.27 9.03 1.20
CA GLY A 348 9.04 7.90 0.27
C GLY A 348 7.77 7.06 0.47
N THR A 349 7.30 6.87 1.70
CA THR A 349 6.35 5.76 2.01
C THR A 349 4.89 6.19 2.10
N ALA A 350 4.57 7.30 2.79
CA ALA A 350 3.25 7.92 2.77
C ALA A 350 2.87 8.45 1.36
N ALA A 351 3.87 8.97 0.64
CA ALA A 351 3.71 9.52 -0.69
C ALA A 351 3.29 8.48 -1.72
N SER A 352 3.60 7.19 -1.56
CA SER A 352 3.25 6.16 -2.55
C SER A 352 1.77 5.73 -2.52
N ALA A 353 1.11 5.78 -1.36
CA ALA A 353 -0.33 5.48 -1.26
C ALA A 353 -1.18 6.68 -1.71
N ILE A 354 -0.70 7.89 -1.44
CA ILE A 354 -1.32 9.15 -1.89
C ILE A 354 -1.03 9.37 -3.39
N ALA A 355 0.15 9.02 -3.91
CA ALA A 355 0.45 9.08 -5.34
C ALA A 355 -0.41 8.10 -6.17
N ALA A 356 -0.90 7.01 -5.56
CA ALA A 356 -1.87 6.12 -6.19
C ALA A 356 -3.26 6.77 -6.39
N THR A 357 -3.55 7.90 -5.73
CA THR A 357 -4.74 8.74 -5.96
C THR A 357 -4.56 9.78 -7.07
N GLY A 358 -3.42 9.77 -7.79
CA GLY A 358 -3.16 10.67 -8.92
C GLY A 358 -2.65 12.07 -8.57
N TYR A 359 -2.18 12.29 -7.33
CA TYR A 359 -1.66 13.59 -6.88
C TYR A 359 -0.11 13.57 -6.85
N GLU A 360 0.56 14.45 -7.62
CA GLU A 360 2.03 14.58 -7.60
C GLU A 360 2.49 15.29 -6.31
N ALA A 361 3.50 14.71 -5.66
CA ALA A 361 4.00 15.15 -4.36
C ALA A 361 4.95 16.37 -4.49
N GLU A 362 4.40 17.57 -4.40
CA GLU A 362 4.98 18.59 -3.52
C GLU A 362 4.48 18.29 -2.10
N VAL A 363 5.30 18.47 -1.06
CA VAL A 363 4.97 18.14 0.35
C VAL A 363 3.75 18.94 0.79
N THR A 364 2.58 18.37 0.53
CA THR A 364 1.25 18.88 0.84
C THR A 364 0.69 18.02 1.95
N THR A 365 0.05 18.66 2.92
CA THR A 365 -0.60 17.95 4.03
C THR A 365 -1.65 17.00 3.48
N PRO A 366 -1.73 15.74 3.95
CA PRO A 366 -2.72 14.79 3.44
C PRO A 366 -4.13 15.31 3.69
N ARG A 367 -5.00 15.23 2.68
CA ARG A 367 -6.42 15.57 2.81
C ARG A 367 -7.13 14.50 3.64
N THR A 368 -8.32 14.82 4.15
CA THR A 368 -9.14 13.83 4.87
C THR A 368 -9.45 12.61 3.99
N ALA A 369 -9.69 12.85 2.70
CA ALA A 369 -9.88 11.83 1.68
C ALA A 369 -8.69 10.88 1.54
N ASP A 370 -7.47 11.42 1.51
CA ASP A 370 -6.24 10.65 1.29
C ASP A 370 -5.97 9.70 2.47
N VAL A 371 -6.25 10.16 3.69
CA VAL A 371 -6.14 9.33 4.90
C VAL A 371 -7.20 8.23 4.90
N LEU A 372 -8.45 8.54 4.53
CA LEU A 372 -9.49 7.53 4.42
C LEU A 372 -9.14 6.47 3.38
N GLU A 373 -8.64 6.88 2.21
CA GLU A 373 -8.21 5.99 1.13
C GLU A 373 -7.06 5.08 1.59
N LEU A 374 -6.06 5.64 2.28
CA LEU A 374 -4.96 4.87 2.86
C LEU A 374 -5.50 3.80 3.82
N LEU A 375 -6.38 4.17 4.74
CA LEU A 375 -6.99 3.21 5.67
C LEU A 375 -7.76 2.13 4.90
N TRP A 376 -8.54 2.52 3.90
CA TRP A 376 -9.33 1.60 3.09
C TRP A 376 -8.47 0.57 2.36
N VAL A 377 -7.40 1.04 1.72
CA VAL A 377 -6.42 0.20 1.01
C VAL A 377 -5.73 -0.77 1.97
N ARG A 378 -5.31 -0.31 3.15
CA ARG A 378 -4.68 -1.17 4.17
C ARG A 378 -5.64 -2.22 4.71
N MET A 379 -6.91 -1.86 4.79
CA MET A 379 -7.96 -2.76 5.26
C MET A 379 -8.34 -3.80 4.22
N THR A 380 -8.46 -3.44 2.95
CA THR A 380 -9.13 -4.28 1.92
C THR A 380 -8.24 -4.72 0.78
N GLY A 381 -7.08 -4.10 0.63
CA GLY A 381 -6.18 -4.34 -0.50
C GLY A 381 -6.58 -3.60 -1.77
N ARG A 382 -7.61 -2.75 -1.70
CA ARG A 382 -8.29 -2.13 -2.84
C ARG A 382 -8.52 -0.66 -2.57
N VAL A 383 -8.69 0.13 -3.61
CA VAL A 383 -9.21 1.50 -3.45
C VAL A 383 -10.69 1.48 -3.11
N VAL A 384 -11.24 2.63 -2.72
CA VAL A 384 -12.62 2.80 -2.25
C VAL A 384 -13.68 2.33 -3.27
N ASP A 385 -13.42 2.49 -4.57
CA ASP A 385 -14.31 2.00 -5.62
C ASP A 385 -14.17 0.49 -5.91
N GLY A 386 -13.25 -0.19 -5.22
CA GLY A 386 -12.99 -1.62 -5.30
C GLY A 386 -12.03 -2.04 -6.42
N SER A 387 -11.55 -1.08 -7.22
CA SER A 387 -10.50 -1.30 -8.21
C SER A 387 -9.23 -1.81 -7.53
N ARG A 388 -8.47 -2.64 -8.25
CA ARG A 388 -7.21 -3.17 -7.73
C ARG A 388 -6.15 -2.07 -7.75
N VAL A 389 -5.49 -1.87 -6.62
CA VAL A 389 -4.23 -1.14 -6.54
C VAL A 389 -3.12 -2.15 -6.28
N ALA A 390 -2.00 -1.99 -6.99
CA ALA A 390 -0.80 -2.79 -6.74
C ALA A 390 -0.21 -2.36 -5.39
N LEU A 391 -0.49 -3.12 -4.34
CA LEU A 391 0.13 -2.92 -3.05
C LEU A 391 1.53 -3.52 -3.01
N PRO A 392 2.47 -2.89 -2.28
CA PRO A 392 3.75 -3.53 -1.92
C PRO A 392 3.50 -4.90 -1.29
N LEU A 393 4.32 -5.89 -1.66
CA LEU A 393 4.09 -7.30 -1.33
C LEU A 393 4.17 -7.62 0.19
N ASP A 394 4.65 -6.68 1.02
CA ASP A 394 4.68 -6.71 2.50
C ASP A 394 3.38 -6.22 3.15
N GLN A 395 2.43 -5.71 2.35
CA GLN A 395 1.16 -5.15 2.81
C GLN A 395 -0.01 -6.06 2.42
N LEU A 396 -0.12 -7.21 3.09
CA LEU A 396 -1.34 -8.01 3.00
C LEU A 396 -2.52 -7.20 3.55
N PRO A 397 -3.69 -7.23 2.87
CA PRO A 397 -4.87 -6.57 3.38
C PRO A 397 -5.26 -7.17 4.73
N PHE A 398 -5.63 -6.32 5.68
CA PHE A 398 -6.05 -6.79 7.01
C PHE A 398 -7.35 -7.64 6.95
N LEU A 399 -8.23 -7.35 5.99
CA LEU A 399 -9.49 -8.03 5.76
C LEU A 399 -9.50 -8.73 4.39
N HIS A 400 -10.05 -9.93 4.34
CA HIS A 400 -10.34 -10.64 3.10
C HIS A 400 -11.70 -10.21 2.56
N ALA A 401 -11.72 -9.59 1.38
CA ALA A 401 -12.94 -9.05 0.77
C ALA A 401 -14.05 -10.10 0.59
N ALA A 402 -13.69 -11.37 0.32
CA ALA A 402 -14.64 -12.48 0.18
C ALA A 402 -15.40 -12.82 1.47
N ARG A 403 -14.88 -12.43 2.64
CA ARG A 403 -15.53 -12.64 3.94
C ARG A 403 -16.41 -11.47 4.38
N LEU A 404 -16.35 -10.35 3.65
CA LEU A 404 -17.05 -9.12 4.02
C LEU A 404 -18.44 -9.09 3.41
N ARG A 405 -19.38 -8.55 4.17
CA ARG A 405 -20.71 -8.12 3.72
C ARG A 405 -20.75 -6.61 3.57
N SER A 406 -20.19 -5.90 4.55
CA SER A 406 -20.05 -4.45 4.52
C SER A 406 -18.82 -4.00 5.32
N LEU A 407 -18.21 -2.91 4.86
CA LEU A 407 -17.16 -2.20 5.59
C LEU A 407 -17.54 -0.73 5.64
N SER A 408 -17.55 -0.15 6.83
CA SER A 408 -17.66 1.29 7.03
C SER A 408 -16.41 1.80 7.74
N LEU A 409 -15.78 2.84 7.18
CA LEU A 409 -14.68 3.59 7.79
C LEU A 409 -15.08 5.06 7.91
N ALA A 410 -14.75 5.66 9.05
CA ALA A 410 -14.96 7.08 9.29
C ALA A 410 -13.70 7.74 9.84
N VAL A 411 -13.34 8.87 9.26
CA VAL A 411 -12.31 9.79 9.74
C VAL A 411 -13.02 11.06 10.21
N GLU A 412 -12.92 11.36 11.50
CA GLU A 412 -13.53 12.55 12.10
C GLU A 412 -12.45 13.48 12.65
N LEU A 413 -12.63 14.78 12.41
CA LEU A 413 -11.77 15.87 12.81
C LEU A 413 -12.55 16.79 13.78
N PRO A 414 -12.43 16.58 15.10
CA PRO A 414 -13.18 17.34 16.11
C PRO A 414 -12.80 18.83 16.22
N LYS A 415 -11.77 19.26 15.49
CA LYS A 415 -11.24 20.63 15.47
C LYS A 415 -11.20 21.25 14.08
N ALA A 416 -11.92 20.64 13.13
CA ALA A 416 -12.05 21.13 11.77
C ALA A 416 -13.25 22.08 11.55
N SER A 417 -14.16 22.19 12.52
CA SER A 417 -15.31 23.11 12.47
C SER A 417 -15.15 24.25 13.48
N LEU A 418 -15.59 25.46 13.12
CA LEU A 418 -15.48 26.65 13.96
C LEU A 418 -16.63 26.75 14.96
N LEU A 419 -17.86 26.51 14.49
CA LEU A 419 -19.09 26.59 15.29
C LEU A 419 -19.67 25.21 15.65
N GLY A 420 -19.06 24.13 15.14
CA GLY A 420 -19.54 22.77 15.28
C GLY A 420 -18.70 21.89 16.20
N ALA A 421 -19.20 20.67 16.41
CA ALA A 421 -18.52 19.61 17.14
C ALA A 421 -17.37 18.99 16.32
N GLY A 422 -17.43 19.06 14.99
CA GLY A 422 -16.40 18.53 14.10
C GLY A 422 -16.90 18.25 12.69
N VAL A 423 -16.00 17.71 11.88
CA VAL A 423 -16.28 17.28 10.51
C VAL A 423 -15.87 15.82 10.37
N SER A 424 -16.70 15.00 9.73
CA SER A 424 -16.38 13.60 9.48
C SER A 424 -16.58 13.23 8.01
N LEU A 425 -15.62 12.46 7.48
CA LEU A 425 -15.76 11.79 6.20
C LEU A 425 -15.97 10.29 6.45
N ILE A 426 -17.05 9.75 5.89
CA ILE A 426 -17.48 8.38 6.09
C ILE A 426 -17.58 7.68 4.73
N THR A 427 -16.98 6.51 4.60
CA THR A 427 -17.14 5.64 3.45
C THR A 427 -17.69 4.32 3.90
N THR A 428 -18.74 3.85 3.22
CA THR A 428 -19.36 2.55 3.46
C THR A 428 -19.46 1.79 2.13
N ALA A 429 -18.97 0.56 2.07
CA ALA A 429 -19.10 -0.30 0.90
C ALA A 429 -19.86 -1.58 1.23
N SER A 430 -20.65 -2.05 0.28
CA SER A 430 -21.26 -3.38 0.27
C SER A 430 -20.44 -4.31 -0.62
N PHE A 431 -20.30 -5.56 -0.18
CA PHE A 431 -19.53 -6.59 -0.86
C PHE A 431 -20.44 -7.63 -1.50
N ARG A 432 -19.97 -8.22 -2.59
CA ARG A 432 -20.66 -9.27 -3.34
C ARG A 432 -20.53 -10.61 -2.61
N GLU A 433 -21.66 -11.30 -2.43
CA GLU A 433 -21.69 -12.64 -1.84
C GLU A 433 -21.28 -13.75 -2.83
N ASP A 434 -21.32 -13.47 -4.13
CA ASP A 434 -21.00 -14.43 -5.21
C ASP A 434 -19.51 -14.47 -5.56
N MET A 435 -18.63 -14.06 -4.64
CA MET A 435 -17.18 -14.12 -4.82
C MET A 435 -16.64 -15.52 -4.47
N PRO A 436 -15.71 -16.08 -5.27
CA PRO A 436 -15.09 -17.37 -4.95
C PRO A 436 -14.37 -17.32 -3.60
N LYS A 437 -14.44 -18.43 -2.86
CA LYS A 437 -13.80 -18.56 -1.54
C LYS A 437 -12.29 -18.70 -1.68
N GLU A 438 -11.55 -18.46 -0.59
CA GLU A 438 -10.07 -18.39 -0.54
C GLU A 438 -9.36 -19.56 -1.25
N GLU A 439 -9.90 -20.78 -1.20
CA GLU A 439 -9.32 -21.99 -1.82
C GLU A 439 -9.48 -22.05 -3.36
N GLU A 440 -10.41 -21.26 -3.93
CA GLU A 440 -10.71 -21.23 -5.37
C GLU A 440 -10.00 -20.07 -6.09
N GLU A 441 -9.50 -19.06 -5.35
CA GLU A 441 -8.75 -17.92 -5.91
C GLU A 441 -7.38 -18.32 -6.47
N GLU A 442 -6.73 -19.38 -5.97
CA GLU A 442 -5.43 -19.85 -6.46
C GLU A 442 -5.49 -20.49 -7.87
N LYS A 443 -6.68 -20.81 -8.39
CA LYS A 443 -6.86 -21.57 -9.64
C LYS A 443 -7.49 -20.77 -10.80
N GLY A 444 -7.90 -19.51 -10.60
CA GLY A 444 -8.68 -18.76 -11.59
C GLY A 444 -8.27 -17.30 -11.80
N ASP A 445 -8.47 -16.81 -13.02
CA ASP A 445 -8.39 -15.39 -13.39
C ASP A 445 -9.63 -14.63 -12.88
N THR A 446 -9.62 -14.18 -11.63
CA THR A 446 -10.75 -13.45 -11.04
C THR A 446 -10.46 -11.95 -10.96
N ASN A 447 -10.40 -11.30 -12.13
CA ASN A 447 -10.25 -9.86 -12.28
C ASN A 447 -11.52 -9.05 -11.87
N ARG A 448 -12.38 -9.63 -11.01
CA ARG A 448 -13.68 -9.09 -10.61
C ARG A 448 -13.57 -8.16 -9.41
N ASN A 449 -14.36 -7.09 -9.40
CA ASN A 449 -14.46 -6.15 -8.30
C ASN A 449 -15.41 -6.72 -7.23
N PRO A 450 -14.92 -7.00 -5.99
CA PRO A 450 -15.74 -7.58 -4.94
C PRO A 450 -16.74 -6.58 -4.36
N LEU A 451 -16.59 -5.27 -4.60
CA LEU A 451 -17.57 -4.30 -4.16
C LEU A 451 -18.78 -4.33 -5.10
N ARG A 452 -19.96 -4.35 -4.50
CA ARG A 452 -21.24 -4.22 -5.22
C ARG A 452 -21.60 -2.76 -5.43
N SER A 453 -21.44 -1.95 -4.39
CA SER A 453 -21.67 -0.50 -4.39
C SER A 453 -20.95 0.11 -3.20
N TYR A 454 -20.68 1.41 -3.25
CA TYR A 454 -20.16 2.16 -2.12
C TYR A 454 -20.82 3.53 -1.99
N SER A 455 -20.78 4.10 -0.80
CA SER A 455 -21.23 5.46 -0.51
C SER A 455 -20.11 6.22 0.19
N ARG A 456 -20.09 7.53 -0.01
CA ARG A 456 -19.20 8.44 0.70
C ARG A 456 -19.99 9.66 1.15
N THR A 457 -19.83 10.02 2.42
CA THR A 457 -20.62 11.06 3.08
C THR A 457 -19.70 12.00 3.83
N LEU A 458 -19.79 13.29 3.53
CA LEU A 458 -19.20 14.36 4.33
C LEU A 458 -20.25 14.85 5.33
N ARG A 459 -19.92 14.95 6.61
CA ARG A 459 -20.82 15.46 7.64
C ARG A 459 -20.16 16.58 8.43
N ILE A 460 -20.86 17.70 8.58
CA ILE A 460 -20.53 18.78 9.51
C ILE A 460 -21.51 18.67 10.69
N GLN A 461 -20.97 18.56 11.90
CA GLN A 461 -21.74 18.17 13.07
C GLN A 461 -21.94 19.31 14.06
N GLY A 462 -23.17 19.47 14.54
CA GLY A 462 -23.50 20.26 15.72
C GLY A 462 -23.17 21.75 15.62
N LEU A 463 -23.41 22.38 14.47
CA LEU A 463 -23.18 23.82 14.29
C LEU A 463 -24.15 24.62 15.17
N HIS A 464 -23.61 25.40 16.10
CA HIS A 464 -24.40 26.27 16.98
C HIS A 464 -24.56 27.65 16.35
N ILE A 465 -25.75 27.95 15.81
CA ILE A 465 -25.99 29.17 15.05
C ILE A 465 -27.16 29.95 15.67
N PRO A 466 -26.93 31.20 16.13
CA PRO A 466 -27.99 32.09 16.57
C PRO A 466 -28.89 32.52 15.41
N THR A 467 -30.17 32.15 15.47
CA THR A 467 -31.14 32.36 14.38
C THR A 467 -32.45 32.91 14.90
N LEU A 468 -33.06 33.81 14.13
CA LEU A 468 -34.40 34.30 14.42
C LEU A 468 -35.43 33.36 13.80
N ILE A 469 -36.00 32.46 14.61
CA ILE A 469 -36.88 31.36 14.16
C ILE A 469 -38.10 31.21 15.07
N GLY A 470 -39.27 30.97 14.49
CA GLY A 470 -40.51 30.73 15.23
C GLY A 470 -41.71 31.40 14.60
N VAL A 471 -42.87 30.77 14.80
CA VAL A 471 -44.17 31.21 14.30
C VAL A 471 -44.76 32.26 15.25
N ASN A 472 -44.50 32.15 16.55
CA ASN A 472 -45.13 33.00 17.54
C ASN A 472 -44.36 34.32 17.73
N PRO A 473 -45.04 35.47 17.93
CA PRO A 473 -44.38 36.77 18.10
C PRO A 473 -43.36 36.83 19.25
N ASN A 474 -43.55 36.07 20.32
CA ASN A 474 -42.61 35.99 21.44
C ASN A 474 -41.30 35.28 21.07
N GLU A 475 -41.35 34.27 20.20
CA GLU A 475 -40.17 33.55 19.69
C GLU A 475 -39.30 34.45 18.78
N ARG A 476 -39.90 35.50 18.22
CA ARG A 476 -39.24 36.45 17.31
C ARG A 476 -38.67 37.69 18.01
N LYS A 477 -38.66 37.73 19.35
CA LYS A 477 -38.09 38.84 20.11
C LYS A 477 -36.56 38.78 20.24
N ALA A 478 -35.97 37.60 20.10
CA ALA A 478 -34.54 37.39 20.20
C ALA A 478 -34.12 36.20 19.32
N LYS A 479 -32.86 36.19 18.89
CA LYS A 479 -32.27 35.02 18.25
C LYS A 479 -32.23 33.86 19.26
N GLN A 480 -32.53 32.67 18.78
CA GLN A 480 -32.46 31.42 19.53
C GLN A 480 -31.31 30.58 18.96
N MET A 481 -30.70 29.75 19.80
CA MET A 481 -29.63 28.87 19.33
C MET A 481 -30.23 27.67 18.60
N LEU A 482 -29.90 27.52 17.32
CA LEU A 482 -30.16 26.29 16.56
C LEU A 482 -28.90 25.43 16.56
N VAL A 483 -29.09 24.11 16.59
CA VAL A 483 -28.02 23.14 16.36
C VAL A 483 -28.27 22.51 14.99
N ALA A 484 -27.32 22.64 14.07
CA ALA A 484 -27.45 22.13 12.72
C ALA A 484 -26.43 21.02 12.43
N ASP A 485 -26.93 19.89 11.94
CA ASP A 485 -26.15 18.83 11.32
C ASP A 485 -26.41 18.86 9.81
N VAL A 486 -25.33 18.86 9.02
CA VAL A 486 -25.43 18.80 7.56
C VAL A 486 -24.60 17.64 7.03
N GLU A 487 -25.26 16.75 6.29
CA GLU A 487 -24.65 15.61 5.60
C GLU A 487 -24.77 15.80 4.08
N ILE A 488 -23.65 15.63 3.38
CA ILE A 488 -23.61 15.53 1.93
C ILE A 488 -23.29 14.09 1.57
N ASP A 489 -24.29 13.39 1.05
CA ASP A 489 -24.19 12.01 0.57
C ASP A 489 -23.91 11.98 -0.94
N LYS A 490 -23.41 10.84 -1.43
CA LYS A 490 -22.77 10.72 -2.76
C LYS A 490 -21.65 11.74 -2.95
N PHE A 491 -20.86 11.96 -1.90
CA PHE A 491 -19.76 12.90 -1.90
C PHE A 491 -18.57 12.34 -2.69
N ASP A 492 -18.27 12.94 -3.83
CA ASP A 492 -17.28 12.52 -4.82
C ASP A 492 -16.06 13.46 -4.90
N VAL A 493 -15.91 14.34 -3.90
CA VAL A 493 -14.84 15.35 -3.86
C VAL A 493 -13.73 14.90 -2.93
N ALA A 494 -12.48 15.10 -3.33
CA ALA A 494 -11.31 14.72 -2.54
C ALA A 494 -10.80 15.87 -1.65
N GLU A 495 -11.03 17.11 -2.08
CA GLU A 495 -10.65 18.34 -1.42
C GLU A 495 -11.39 18.52 -0.08
N ASP A 496 -10.67 19.05 0.91
CA ASP A 496 -11.26 19.46 2.20
C ASP A 496 -11.97 20.80 2.03
N ILE A 497 -13.24 20.73 1.63
CA ILE A 497 -14.13 21.87 1.35
C ILE A 497 -15.05 22.26 2.51
N HIS A 498 -14.89 21.61 3.67
CA HIS A 498 -15.83 21.77 4.80
C HIS A 498 -15.84 23.18 5.38
N THR A 499 -14.75 23.93 5.25
CA THR A 499 -14.67 25.32 5.71
C THR A 499 -15.58 26.25 4.90
N GLU A 500 -15.54 26.13 3.58
CA GLU A 500 -16.38 26.88 2.66
C GLU A 500 -17.84 26.43 2.79
N LEU A 501 -18.06 25.13 3.00
CA LEU A 501 -19.39 24.57 3.21
C LEU A 501 -20.01 25.03 4.55
N GLU A 502 -19.23 25.08 5.62
CA GLU A 502 -19.67 25.64 6.90
C GLU A 502 -20.05 27.11 6.74
N ALA A 503 -19.23 27.90 6.05
CA ALA A 503 -19.52 29.32 5.82
C ALA A 503 -20.86 29.54 5.09
N ILE A 504 -21.15 28.78 4.03
CA ILE A 504 -22.43 28.92 3.31
C ILE A 504 -23.63 28.46 4.15
N ILE A 505 -23.46 27.43 5.00
CA ILE A 505 -24.50 26.96 5.93
C ILE A 505 -24.79 28.04 6.97
N VAL A 506 -23.75 28.57 7.61
CA VAL A 506 -23.86 29.61 8.64
C VAL A 506 -24.50 30.86 8.05
N GLU A 507 -24.07 31.31 6.88
CA GLU A 507 -24.68 32.44 6.17
C GLU A 507 -26.17 32.20 5.89
N ALA A 508 -26.52 31.02 5.36
CA ALA A 508 -27.91 30.65 5.05
C ALA A 508 -28.81 30.68 6.27
N ILE A 509 -28.29 30.22 7.42
CA ILE A 509 -29.06 30.11 8.66
C ILE A 509 -29.12 31.46 9.37
N GLU A 510 -27.98 32.15 9.52
CA GLU A 510 -27.89 33.40 10.29
C GLU A 510 -28.63 34.57 9.63
N SER A 511 -28.58 34.65 8.30
CA SER A 511 -29.28 35.71 7.54
C SER A 511 -30.78 35.48 7.41
N SER A 512 -31.26 34.30 7.81
CA SER A 512 -32.65 33.92 7.64
C SER A 512 -33.56 34.39 8.78
N SER A 513 -34.85 34.46 8.49
CA SER A 513 -35.90 34.80 9.45
C SER A 513 -37.15 33.93 9.26
N PHE A 514 -36.98 32.66 8.91
CA PHE A 514 -38.09 31.73 8.71
C PHE A 514 -38.92 31.53 9.98
N GLU A 515 -40.18 31.13 9.80
CA GLU A 515 -41.05 30.77 10.92
C GLU A 515 -40.85 29.31 11.34
N THR A 516 -40.58 28.41 10.38
CA THR A 516 -40.51 26.95 10.59
C THR A 516 -39.13 26.38 10.27
N LEU A 517 -38.77 25.27 10.93
CA LEU A 517 -37.49 24.59 10.71
C LEU A 517 -37.46 23.87 9.35
N GLU A 518 -38.59 23.37 8.87
CA GLU A 518 -38.75 22.70 7.57
C GLU A 518 -38.37 23.63 6.42
N ALA A 519 -38.88 24.87 6.45
CA ALA A 519 -38.60 25.87 5.42
C ALA A 519 -37.13 26.28 5.46
N LEU A 520 -36.57 26.48 6.66
CA LEU A 520 -35.16 26.79 6.84
C LEU A 520 -34.25 25.64 6.37
N ALA A 521 -34.52 24.40 6.76
CA ALA A 521 -33.74 23.23 6.37
C ALA A 521 -33.76 23.04 4.84
N SER A 522 -34.93 23.22 4.22
CA SER A 522 -35.08 23.18 2.76
C SER A 522 -34.32 24.34 2.08
N HIS A 523 -34.33 25.53 2.66
CA HIS A 523 -33.57 26.68 2.15
C HIS A 523 -32.06 26.41 2.19
N VAL A 524 -31.54 25.92 3.31
CA VAL A 524 -30.12 25.56 3.49
C VAL A 524 -29.70 24.50 2.45
N ALA A 525 -30.48 23.42 2.32
CA ALA A 525 -30.18 22.36 1.37
C ALA A 525 -30.17 22.88 -0.09
N ASN A 526 -31.13 23.73 -0.46
CA ASN A 526 -31.18 24.34 -1.79
C ASN A 526 -30.00 25.28 -2.06
N LYS A 527 -29.59 26.09 -1.07
CA LYS A 527 -28.44 26.99 -1.19
C LYS A 527 -27.16 26.20 -1.41
N ILE A 528 -26.95 25.10 -0.68
CA ILE A 528 -25.82 24.18 -0.93
C ILE A 528 -25.90 23.58 -2.33
N LEU A 529 -27.07 23.09 -2.75
CA LEU A 529 -27.22 22.42 -4.04
C LEU A 529 -27.06 23.34 -5.26
N SER A 530 -27.42 24.61 -5.12
CA SER A 530 -27.51 25.57 -6.24
C SER A 530 -26.34 26.55 -6.27
N ASP A 531 -25.97 27.08 -5.11
CA ASP A 531 -25.11 28.26 -4.99
C ASP A 531 -23.67 27.88 -4.60
N PHE A 532 -23.48 26.78 -3.86
CA PHE A 532 -22.15 26.31 -3.49
C PHE A 532 -21.35 25.89 -4.74
N LYS A 533 -20.08 26.30 -4.79
CA LYS A 533 -19.13 25.99 -5.86
C LYS A 533 -17.82 25.48 -5.26
N ILE A 534 -17.15 24.61 -6.01
CA ILE A 534 -15.85 24.05 -5.63
C ILE A 534 -14.82 24.66 -6.56
N GLY A 535 -13.96 25.53 -6.02
CA GLY A 535 -13.03 26.31 -6.83
C GLY A 535 -13.76 27.08 -7.95
N ASP A 536 -13.23 27.00 -9.16
CA ASP A 536 -13.80 27.67 -10.34
C ASP A 536 -14.80 26.80 -11.12
N ASP A 537 -15.21 25.62 -10.62
CA ASP A 537 -16.16 24.75 -11.31
C ASP A 537 -17.57 25.40 -11.30
N PRO A 538 -18.12 25.78 -12.46
CA PRO A 538 -19.43 26.43 -12.52
C PRO A 538 -20.59 25.48 -12.20
N LYS A 539 -20.37 24.15 -12.26
CA LYS A 539 -21.42 23.14 -12.16
C LYS A 539 -22.10 23.19 -10.78
N PRO A 540 -23.43 23.38 -10.71
CA PRO A 540 -24.19 23.24 -9.46
C PRO A 540 -24.02 21.84 -8.85
N MET A 541 -24.03 21.77 -7.52
CA MET A 541 -23.86 20.50 -6.81
C MET A 541 -25.00 19.51 -7.09
N LYS A 542 -26.22 20.00 -7.36
CA LYS A 542 -27.34 19.16 -7.83
C LYS A 542 -27.01 18.34 -9.08
N ASP A 543 -26.23 18.90 -10.01
CA ASP A 543 -25.90 18.24 -11.27
C ASP A 543 -24.74 17.25 -11.10
N ARG A 544 -24.04 17.29 -9.95
CA ARG A 544 -23.04 16.29 -9.53
C ARG A 544 -23.71 15.06 -8.89
N GLY A 545 -25.01 15.11 -8.64
CA GLY A 545 -25.76 14.03 -8.00
C GLY A 545 -25.59 14.01 -6.48
N TRP A 546 -25.26 15.15 -5.87
CA TRP A 546 -25.20 15.25 -4.42
C TRP A 546 -26.59 15.15 -3.81
N ARG A 547 -26.65 14.49 -2.65
CA ARG A 547 -27.85 14.45 -1.82
C ARG A 547 -27.54 15.08 -0.47
N VAL A 548 -28.14 16.24 -0.21
CA VAL A 548 -27.90 17.05 0.97
C VAL A 548 -29.00 16.78 2.00
N LYS A 549 -28.59 16.41 3.19
CA LYS A 549 -29.44 16.14 4.33
C LYS A 549 -29.13 17.16 5.42
N VAL A 550 -30.15 17.88 5.85
CA VAL A 550 -30.05 18.94 6.87
C VAL A 550 -30.96 18.55 8.03
N CYS A 551 -30.39 18.40 9.21
CA CYS A 551 -31.11 18.26 10.46
C CYS A 551 -30.95 19.54 11.28
N LEU A 552 -32.05 20.16 11.67
CA LEU A 552 -32.08 21.35 12.51
C LEU A 552 -32.79 21.03 13.81
N GLU A 553 -32.07 21.20 14.92
CA GLU A 553 -32.61 21.06 16.26
C GLU A 553 -32.85 22.44 16.86
N LYS A 554 -33.94 22.57 17.62
CA LYS A 554 -34.27 23.76 18.39
C LYS A 554 -34.38 23.38 19.87
N PRO A 555 -33.26 23.29 20.62
CA PRO A 555 -33.22 22.67 21.95
C PRO A 555 -34.24 23.22 22.95
N ILE A 556 -34.52 24.53 22.88
CA ILE A 556 -35.43 25.22 23.82
C ILE A 556 -36.91 25.23 23.38
N ALA A 557 -37.25 24.65 22.22
CA ALA A 557 -38.61 24.75 21.66
C ALA A 557 -39.66 24.03 22.52
N ILE A 558 -39.29 22.88 23.08
CA ILE A 558 -40.18 22.01 23.85
C ILE A 558 -39.49 21.72 25.18
N PRO A 559 -39.96 22.28 26.30
CA PRO A 559 -39.26 22.18 27.59
C PRO A 559 -38.98 20.75 28.09
N THR A 560 -39.78 19.78 27.63
CA THR A 560 -39.67 18.38 28.02
C THR A 560 -38.92 17.51 27.00
N ALA A 561 -38.47 18.08 25.87
CA ALA A 561 -37.69 17.38 24.87
C ALA A 561 -36.26 17.91 24.87
N GLU A 562 -35.28 17.02 24.84
CA GLU A 562 -33.87 17.40 24.88
C GLU A 562 -33.42 18.04 23.55
N PHE A 563 -33.90 17.51 22.41
CA PHE A 563 -33.50 17.95 21.06
C PHE A 563 -34.63 17.75 20.03
N PRO A 564 -35.72 18.57 20.07
CA PRO A 564 -36.73 18.49 19.04
C PRO A 564 -36.15 18.99 17.70
N ALA A 565 -36.28 18.17 16.65
CA ALA A 565 -35.57 18.36 15.40
C ALA A 565 -36.43 18.09 14.17
N VAL A 566 -36.03 18.70 13.05
CA VAL A 566 -36.58 18.46 11.72
C VAL A 566 -35.45 18.05 10.79
N GLU A 567 -35.68 17.04 9.97
CA GLU A 567 -34.73 16.52 9.01
C GLU A 567 -35.29 16.60 7.60
N VAL A 568 -34.55 17.24 6.69
CA VAL A 568 -34.91 17.36 5.27
C VAL A 568 -33.77 16.82 4.42
N THR A 569 -34.10 16.02 3.40
CA THR A 569 -33.14 15.53 2.41
C THR A 569 -33.53 15.96 1.01
N MET A 570 -32.61 16.59 0.27
CA MET A 570 -32.82 17.08 -1.09
C MET A 570 -31.67 16.65 -2.02
N GLY A 571 -31.89 16.70 -3.35
CA GLY A 571 -30.92 16.23 -4.35
C GLY A 571 -31.24 14.83 -4.88
N SER A 572 -30.36 14.30 -5.74
CA SER A 572 -30.63 13.09 -6.57
C SER A 572 -29.63 11.97 -6.38
#